data_AF-A0A1I6BR41-F1
#
_entry.id   AF-A0A1I6BR41-F1
#
_cell.length_a   1.000
_cell.length_b   1.000
_cell.length_c   1.000
_cell.angle_alpha   90.00
_cell.angle_beta   90.00
_cell.angle_gamma   90.00
#
_symmetry.space_group_name_H-M   'P 1'
#
loop_
_entity.id
_entity.type
_entity.pdbx_description
1 polymer ?
#
loop_
_entity_poly.entity_id
_entity_poly.type
_entity_poly.pdbx_seq_one_letter_code
_entity_poly.pdbx_strand_id
1 'polypeptide(L)'
;MSKASPSQLSAAEVAEYLRQNPAFFVEHDDLLADLLIPHQSGQAVSLVERQVKLLRERNIDVRHRLGELMDVARENDRLFEKSRRLILRLLEAPDVEEVIASIEDSLRDDFQVPFVSLILFTETQRFCNTRCVSHAEARSAIGHLLDSGKTLSGVLREHELAFLFGDQGSEVTSCAMAPIQHQGLLGVLALGSRDPQQYRSATGTLFLSYVADALARVLMRQRPQPALQAR
;
A
#
# COMPACT_ATOMS: atom_id res chain seq x y z
N MET A 1 -28.20 48.84 12.86
CA MET A 1 -28.22 49.42 11.51
C MET A 1 -28.36 48.28 10.52
N SER A 2 -29.44 48.30 9.73
CA SER A 2 -29.91 47.19 8.90
C SER A 2 -29.00 46.97 7.69
N LYS A 3 -28.60 45.70 7.43
CA LYS A 3 -27.89 45.29 6.22
C LYS A 3 -28.78 45.57 5.01
N ALA A 4 -28.28 46.35 4.06
CA ALA A 4 -28.93 46.53 2.77
C ALA A 4 -28.95 45.19 2.02
N SER A 5 -30.14 44.64 1.81
CA SER A 5 -30.38 43.51 0.92
C SER A 5 -29.94 43.90 -0.50
N PRO A 6 -29.27 43.02 -1.27
CA PRO A 6 -29.01 43.30 -2.67
C PRO A 6 -30.37 43.48 -3.35
N SER A 7 -30.51 44.58 -4.09
CA SER A 7 -31.70 44.86 -4.90
C SER A 7 -32.04 43.63 -5.72
N GLN A 8 -33.19 43.01 -5.44
CA GLN A 8 -33.67 41.84 -6.18
C GLN A 8 -34.00 42.30 -7.60
N LEU A 9 -33.02 42.18 -8.49
CA LEU A 9 -33.22 42.36 -9.94
C LEU A 9 -34.32 41.40 -10.37
N SER A 10 -35.37 41.95 -10.95
CA SER A 10 -36.46 41.17 -11.53
C SER A 10 -35.99 40.52 -12.84
N ALA A 11 -36.56 39.37 -13.18
CA ALA A 11 -36.25 38.69 -14.43
C ALA A 11 -36.53 39.58 -15.67
N ALA A 12 -37.49 40.50 -15.56
CA ALA A 12 -37.82 41.45 -16.62
C ALA A 12 -36.71 42.48 -16.85
N GLU A 13 -36.10 42.98 -15.77
CA GLU A 13 -34.97 43.93 -15.86
C GLU A 13 -33.73 43.28 -16.44
N VAL A 14 -33.43 42.03 -16.06
CA VAL A 14 -32.31 41.25 -16.63
C VAL A 14 -32.54 41.00 -18.12
N ALA A 15 -33.77 40.64 -18.52
CA ALA A 15 -34.09 40.41 -19.93
C ALA A 15 -33.98 41.69 -20.77
N GLU A 16 -34.43 42.84 -20.25
CA GLU A 16 -34.32 44.12 -20.94
C GLU A 16 -32.86 44.56 -21.08
N TYR A 17 -32.06 44.39 -20.03
CA TYR A 17 -30.63 44.68 -20.06
C TYR A 17 -29.89 43.87 -21.13
N LEU A 18 -30.18 42.56 -21.24
CA LEU A 18 -29.57 41.70 -22.26
C LEU A 18 -30.01 42.07 -23.69
N ARG A 19 -31.24 42.57 -23.90
CA ARG A 19 -31.68 43.06 -25.22
C ARG A 19 -30.94 44.32 -25.64
N GLN A 20 -30.67 45.22 -24.69
CA GLN A 20 -29.96 46.48 -24.94
C GLN A 20 -28.46 46.26 -25.15
N ASN A 21 -27.92 45.12 -24.66
CA ASN A 21 -26.50 44.79 -24.74
C ASN A 21 -26.27 43.44 -25.45
N PRO A 22 -26.47 43.36 -26.78
CA PRO A 22 -26.37 42.10 -27.51
C PRO A 22 -24.96 41.49 -27.56
N ALA A 23 -23.91 42.29 -27.34
CA ALA A 23 -22.52 41.84 -27.26
C ALA A 23 -22.11 41.32 -25.87
N PHE A 24 -23.02 41.36 -24.88
CA PHE A 24 -22.71 41.09 -23.48
C PHE A 24 -22.00 39.75 -23.23
N PHE A 25 -22.44 38.68 -23.89
CA PHE A 25 -21.82 37.35 -23.76
C PHE A 25 -20.52 37.16 -24.56
N VAL A 26 -20.17 38.11 -25.43
CA VAL A 26 -18.87 38.15 -26.12
C VAL A 26 -17.84 38.82 -25.22
N GLU A 27 -18.24 39.85 -24.47
CA GLU A 27 -17.39 40.58 -23.53
C GLU A 27 -17.24 39.86 -22.17
N HIS A 28 -18.18 38.95 -21.86
CA HIS A 28 -18.20 38.12 -20.66
C HIS A 28 -18.40 36.64 -21.02
N ASP A 29 -17.42 36.06 -21.72
CA ASP A 29 -17.45 34.67 -22.19
C ASP A 29 -17.32 33.66 -21.04
N ASP A 30 -16.66 34.05 -19.97
CA ASP A 30 -16.52 33.33 -18.70
C ASP A 30 -17.88 32.98 -18.07
N LEU A 31 -18.86 33.88 -18.15
CA LEU A 31 -20.23 33.64 -17.64
C LEU A 31 -20.94 32.46 -18.33
N LEU A 32 -20.60 32.15 -19.60
CA LEU A 32 -21.21 31.04 -20.34
C LEU A 32 -20.80 29.66 -19.78
N ALA A 33 -19.66 29.56 -19.09
CA ALA A 33 -19.24 28.32 -18.45
C ALA A 33 -20.10 27.95 -17.23
N ASP A 34 -20.67 28.96 -16.57
CA ASP A 34 -21.41 28.84 -15.32
C ASP A 34 -22.94 28.92 -15.51
N LEU A 35 -23.42 29.53 -16.60
CA LEU A 35 -24.84 29.65 -16.91
C LEU A 35 -25.40 28.38 -17.57
N LEU A 36 -26.50 27.85 -17.03
CA LEU A 36 -27.32 26.83 -17.67
C LEU A 36 -28.22 27.49 -18.72
N ILE A 37 -27.73 27.62 -19.95
CA ILE A 37 -28.52 28.09 -21.09
C ILE A 37 -29.00 26.86 -21.88
N PRO A 38 -30.26 26.42 -21.73
CA PRO A 38 -30.79 25.33 -22.54
C PRO A 38 -30.91 25.78 -23.99
N HIS A 39 -30.16 25.16 -24.90
CA HIS A 39 -30.31 25.44 -26.32
C HIS A 39 -31.48 24.62 -26.88
N GLN A 40 -32.61 25.26 -27.19
CA GLN A 40 -33.72 24.58 -27.88
C GLN A 40 -33.42 24.41 -29.36
N SER A 41 -32.51 23.50 -29.72
CA SER A 41 -32.32 23.05 -31.09
C SER A 41 -33.28 21.90 -31.45
N GLY A 42 -34.59 22.09 -31.26
CA GLY A 42 -35.63 21.13 -31.68
C GLY A 42 -35.35 19.65 -31.29
N GLN A 43 -35.49 18.70 -32.23
CA GLN A 43 -35.20 17.26 -32.04
C GLN A 43 -33.70 16.88 -32.04
N ALA A 44 -32.78 17.83 -32.22
CA ALA A 44 -31.35 17.55 -32.36
C ALA A 44 -30.58 17.93 -31.09
N VAL A 45 -29.90 16.94 -30.49
CA VAL A 45 -29.01 17.13 -29.34
C VAL A 45 -27.81 17.97 -29.79
N SER A 46 -27.58 19.12 -29.14
CA SER A 46 -26.43 19.99 -29.41
C SER A 46 -25.10 19.23 -29.17
N LEU A 47 -24.29 19.12 -30.21
CA LEU A 47 -22.97 18.46 -30.14
C LEU A 47 -22.05 19.16 -29.14
N VAL A 48 -22.19 20.49 -28.98
CA VAL A 48 -21.38 21.28 -28.03
C VAL A 48 -21.78 20.96 -26.59
N GLU A 49 -23.07 20.89 -26.28
CA GLU A 49 -23.54 20.50 -24.93
C GLU A 49 -23.09 19.07 -24.58
N ARG A 50 -23.19 18.15 -25.56
CA ARG A 50 -22.70 16.78 -25.40
C ARG A 50 -21.18 16.74 -25.21
N GLN A 51 -20.42 17.57 -25.94
CA GLN A 51 -18.97 17.67 -25.82
C GLN A 51 -18.54 18.24 -24.47
N VAL A 52 -19.18 19.30 -23.98
CA VAL A 52 -18.90 19.89 -22.65
C VAL A 52 -19.23 18.90 -21.54
N LYS A 53 -20.36 18.18 -21.64
CA LYS A 53 -20.70 17.12 -20.68
C LYS A 53 -19.64 16.01 -20.66
N LEU A 54 -19.23 15.52 -21.83
CA LEU A 54 -18.17 14.50 -21.93
C LEU A 54 -16.82 15.00 -21.39
N LEU A 55 -16.47 16.26 -21.61
CA LEU A 55 -15.25 16.86 -21.06
C LEU A 55 -15.31 16.98 -19.54
N ARG A 56 -16.47 17.36 -18.96
CA ARG A 56 -16.67 17.40 -17.50
C ARG A 56 -16.56 16.00 -16.89
N GLU A 57 -17.22 14.99 -17.49
CA GLU A 57 -17.14 13.60 -17.05
C GLU A 57 -15.68 13.08 -17.09
N ARG A 58 -14.95 13.35 -18.18
CA ARG A 58 -13.51 13.02 -18.27
C ARG A 58 -12.67 13.76 -17.24
N ASN A 59 -12.94 15.03 -16.98
CA ASN A 59 -12.19 15.81 -16.00
C ASN A 59 -12.37 15.24 -14.58
N ILE A 60 -13.59 14.82 -14.23
CA ILE A 60 -13.88 14.16 -12.96
C ILE A 60 -13.14 12.82 -12.86
N ASP A 61 -13.17 11.99 -13.90
CA ASP A 61 -12.45 10.70 -13.94
C ASP A 61 -10.92 10.91 -13.79
N VAL A 62 -10.34 11.88 -14.51
CA VAL A 62 -8.91 12.22 -14.39
C VAL A 62 -8.55 12.69 -12.98
N ARG A 63 -9.38 13.55 -12.36
CA ARG A 63 -9.16 14.01 -10.98
C ARG A 63 -9.25 12.86 -9.98
N HIS A 64 -10.19 11.92 -10.17
CA HIS A 64 -10.31 10.73 -9.34
C HIS A 64 -9.04 9.88 -9.41
N ARG A 65 -8.58 9.54 -10.62
CA ARG A 65 -7.35 8.77 -10.84
C ARG A 65 -6.11 9.47 -10.28
N LEU A 66 -6.03 10.80 -10.40
CA LEU A 66 -4.94 11.57 -9.80
C LEU A 66 -4.97 11.45 -8.27
N GLY A 67 -6.15 11.51 -7.65
CA GLY A 67 -6.34 11.27 -6.23
C GLY A 67 -5.84 9.89 -5.80
N GLU A 68 -6.24 8.84 -6.51
CA GLU A 68 -5.77 7.47 -6.25
C GLU A 68 -4.24 7.34 -6.35
N LEU A 69 -3.63 7.94 -7.38
CA LEU A 69 -2.17 7.94 -7.53
C LEU A 69 -1.46 8.69 -6.39
N MET A 70 -2.02 9.81 -5.93
CA MET A 70 -1.48 10.57 -4.81
C MET A 70 -1.58 9.78 -3.49
N ASP A 71 -2.67 9.03 -3.28
CA ASP A 71 -2.83 8.22 -2.08
C ASP A 71 -1.87 7.02 -2.08
N VAL A 72 -1.69 6.36 -3.23
CA VAL A 72 -0.65 5.32 -3.41
C VAL A 72 0.75 5.89 -3.17
N ALA A 73 1.05 7.09 -3.68
CA ALA A 73 2.34 7.73 -3.47
C ALA A 73 2.62 8.02 -1.99
N ARG A 74 1.62 8.57 -1.27
CA ARG A 74 1.74 8.82 0.18
C ARG A 74 1.93 7.53 0.98
N GLU A 75 1.24 6.47 0.61
CA GLU A 75 1.39 5.19 1.29
C GLU A 75 2.77 4.58 1.04
N ASN A 76 3.28 4.66 -0.19
CA ASN A 76 4.63 4.24 -0.52
C ASN A 76 5.69 5.04 0.26
N ASP A 77 5.55 6.36 0.38
CA ASP A 77 6.47 7.19 1.17
C ASP A 77 6.46 6.80 2.65
N ARG A 78 5.28 6.51 3.20
CA ARG A 78 5.14 6.01 4.58
C ARG A 78 5.80 4.66 4.77
N LEU A 79 5.58 3.71 3.86
CA LEU A 79 6.21 2.40 3.90
C LEU A 79 7.73 2.53 3.81
N PHE A 80 8.23 3.38 2.91
CA PHE A 80 9.65 3.64 2.76
C PHE A 80 10.30 4.17 4.05
N GLU A 81 9.71 5.19 4.67
CA GLU A 81 10.23 5.75 5.92
C GLU A 81 10.18 4.74 7.09
N LYS A 82 9.10 3.95 7.20
CA LYS A 82 9.02 2.86 8.19
C LYS A 82 10.09 1.79 7.94
N SER A 83 10.28 1.37 6.69
CA SER A 83 11.32 0.39 6.33
C SER A 83 12.71 0.90 6.62
N ARG A 84 13.00 2.16 6.29
CA ARG A 84 14.28 2.79 6.60
C ARG A 84 14.53 2.77 8.11
N ARG A 85 13.56 3.19 8.92
CA ARG A 85 13.68 3.20 10.38
C ARG A 85 13.91 1.80 10.94
N LEU A 86 13.15 0.81 10.46
CA LEU A 86 13.32 -0.58 10.87
C LEU A 86 14.71 -1.10 10.53
N ILE A 87 15.17 -0.90 9.30
CA ILE A 87 16.51 -1.35 8.87
C ILE A 87 17.60 -0.74 9.76
N LEU A 88 17.50 0.55 10.10
CA LEU A 88 18.45 1.20 11.00
C LEU A 88 18.42 0.59 12.41
N ARG A 89 17.23 0.37 12.99
CA ARG A 89 17.09 -0.32 14.28
C ARG A 89 17.73 -1.71 14.27
N LEU A 90 17.53 -2.48 13.18
CA LEU A 90 18.14 -3.82 13.05
C LEU A 90 19.67 -3.76 12.98
N LEU A 91 20.23 -2.73 12.35
CA LEU A 91 21.68 -2.56 12.27
C LEU A 91 22.31 -2.17 13.62
N GLU A 92 21.56 -1.46 14.45
CA GLU A 92 21.95 -0.99 15.80
C GLU A 92 21.72 -2.03 16.90
N ALA A 93 20.92 -3.07 16.63
CA ALA A 93 20.59 -4.10 17.60
C ALA A 93 21.84 -4.88 18.10
N PRO A 94 22.01 -5.02 19.43
CA PRO A 94 23.20 -5.63 20.03
C PRO A 94 23.25 -7.15 19.88
N ASP A 95 22.10 -7.82 19.87
CA ASP A 95 21.98 -9.28 19.81
C ASP A 95 20.76 -9.72 18.97
N VAL A 96 20.61 -11.03 18.80
CA VAL A 96 19.58 -11.60 17.92
C VAL A 96 18.19 -11.47 18.53
N GLU A 97 18.08 -11.47 19.86
CA GLU A 97 16.80 -11.32 20.55
C GLU A 97 16.22 -9.92 20.31
N GLU A 98 17.06 -8.88 20.39
CA GLU A 98 16.65 -7.52 20.08
C GLU A 98 16.32 -7.32 18.59
N VAL A 99 17.01 -8.01 17.69
CA VAL A 99 16.70 -8.01 16.24
C VAL A 99 15.30 -8.57 15.99
N ILE A 100 14.98 -9.71 16.62
CA ILE A 100 13.67 -10.35 16.53
C ILE A 100 12.59 -9.41 17.08
N ALA A 101 12.79 -8.90 18.30
CA ALA A 101 11.82 -8.02 18.96
C ALA A 101 11.56 -6.75 18.14
N SER A 102 12.62 -6.12 17.63
CA SER A 102 12.53 -4.93 16.77
C SER A 102 11.69 -5.15 15.51
N ILE A 103 11.75 -6.33 14.90
CA ILE A 103 10.94 -6.67 13.73
C ILE A 103 9.49 -6.91 14.13
N GLU A 104 9.24 -7.71 15.15
CA GLU A 104 7.88 -8.03 15.59
C GLU A 104 7.13 -6.77 16.02
N ASP A 105 7.78 -5.91 16.80
CA ASP A 105 7.23 -4.63 17.25
C ASP A 105 7.00 -3.69 16.08
N SER A 106 7.98 -3.53 15.18
CA SER A 106 7.79 -2.62 14.05
C SER A 106 6.68 -3.12 13.11
N LEU A 107 6.63 -4.42 12.80
CA LEU A 107 5.58 -4.97 11.93
C LEU A 107 4.18 -4.85 12.56
N ARG A 108 4.07 -4.98 13.87
CA ARG A 108 2.80 -4.84 14.61
C ARG A 108 2.39 -3.38 14.79
N ASP A 109 3.29 -2.53 15.28
CA ASP A 109 2.95 -1.18 15.73
C ASP A 109 3.14 -0.13 14.63
N ASP A 110 4.29 -0.17 13.93
CA ASP A 110 4.58 0.78 12.87
C ASP A 110 3.82 0.39 11.59
N PHE A 111 3.89 -0.87 11.15
CA PHE A 111 3.24 -1.33 9.91
C PHE A 111 1.79 -1.77 10.09
N GLN A 112 1.31 -1.93 11.33
CA GLN A 112 -0.08 -2.32 11.64
C GLN A 112 -0.50 -3.61 10.95
N VAL A 113 0.42 -4.57 10.84
CA VAL A 113 0.16 -5.86 10.21
C VAL A 113 -0.63 -6.74 11.19
N PRO A 114 -1.83 -7.24 10.80
CA PRO A 114 -2.66 -8.04 11.70
C PRO A 114 -2.03 -9.39 12.08
N PHE A 115 -1.37 -10.04 11.12
CA PHE A 115 -0.74 -11.35 11.30
C PHE A 115 0.71 -11.30 10.84
N VAL A 116 1.63 -11.57 11.76
CA VAL A 116 3.06 -11.60 11.49
C VAL A 116 3.59 -12.97 11.87
N SER A 117 4.43 -13.55 11.03
CA SER A 117 5.11 -14.80 11.30
C SER A 117 6.57 -14.71 10.89
N LEU A 118 7.46 -14.83 11.86
CA LEU A 118 8.89 -14.99 11.67
C LEU A 118 9.26 -16.42 12.06
N ILE A 119 9.79 -17.17 11.10
CA ILE A 119 10.24 -18.55 11.33
C ILE A 119 11.70 -18.67 10.92
N LEU A 120 12.55 -19.06 11.86
CA LEU A 120 13.98 -19.27 11.60
C LEU A 120 14.27 -20.75 11.38
N PHE A 121 15.11 -21.06 10.39
CA PHE A 121 15.48 -22.43 10.05
C PHE A 121 16.78 -22.80 10.77
N THR A 122 16.67 -23.67 11.77
CA THR A 122 17.79 -24.11 12.58
C THR A 122 17.51 -25.48 13.20
N GLU A 123 18.55 -26.32 13.26
CA GLU A 123 18.51 -27.65 13.90
C GLU A 123 18.56 -27.57 15.44
N THR A 124 18.80 -26.40 16.01
CA THR A 124 18.87 -26.19 17.46
C THR A 124 18.00 -25.01 17.82
N GLN A 125 17.09 -25.18 18.77
CA GLN A 125 16.25 -24.09 19.27
C GLN A 125 17.12 -23.12 20.07
N ARG A 126 17.65 -22.10 19.38
CA ARG A 126 18.61 -21.13 19.92
C ARG A 126 17.97 -19.83 20.39
N PHE A 127 16.72 -19.57 19.97
CA PHE A 127 16.03 -18.31 20.22
C PHE A 127 14.75 -18.59 20.99
N CYS A 128 14.64 -18.00 22.18
CA CYS A 128 13.53 -18.25 23.11
C CYS A 128 12.20 -17.67 22.59
N ASN A 129 12.28 -16.58 21.83
CA ASN A 129 11.12 -15.75 21.46
C ASN A 129 10.70 -15.91 19.99
N THR A 130 11.27 -16.85 19.25
CA THR A 130 10.93 -17.05 17.82
C THR A 130 10.77 -18.52 17.51
N ARG A 131 9.80 -18.81 16.64
CA ARG A 131 9.58 -20.16 16.14
C ARG A 131 10.79 -20.61 15.31
N CYS A 132 11.43 -21.68 15.78
CA CYS A 132 12.52 -22.34 15.10
C CYS A 132 12.03 -23.68 14.54
N VAL A 133 12.32 -23.97 13.28
CA VAL A 133 11.99 -25.25 12.63
C VAL A 133 13.22 -25.80 11.90
N SER A 134 13.25 -27.10 11.67
CA SER A 134 14.32 -27.70 10.85
C SER A 134 14.16 -27.33 9.38
N HIS A 135 15.27 -27.36 8.62
CA HIS A 135 15.21 -27.15 7.17
C HIS A 135 14.34 -28.20 6.47
N ALA A 136 14.33 -29.44 6.97
CA ALA A 136 13.52 -30.52 6.43
C ALA A 136 12.02 -30.26 6.61
N GLU A 137 11.61 -29.80 7.79
CA GLU A 137 10.22 -29.45 8.10
C GLU A 137 9.74 -28.28 7.22
N ALA A 138 10.52 -27.20 7.16
CA ALA A 138 10.20 -26.04 6.33
C ALA A 138 10.09 -26.42 4.84
N ARG A 139 10.98 -27.28 4.34
CA ARG A 139 10.93 -27.75 2.95
C ARG A 139 9.70 -28.61 2.66
N SER A 140 9.27 -29.43 3.62
CA SER A 140 8.06 -30.24 3.50
C SER A 140 6.80 -29.36 3.42
N ALA A 141 6.71 -28.32 4.25
CA ALA A 141 5.52 -27.48 4.34
C ALA A 141 5.43 -26.40 3.25
N ILE A 142 6.53 -25.67 3.01
CA ILE A 142 6.54 -24.47 2.15
C ILE A 142 7.71 -24.46 1.15
N GLY A 143 8.37 -25.60 0.91
CA GLY A 143 9.57 -25.67 0.05
C GLY A 143 9.37 -25.07 -1.35
N HIS A 144 8.24 -25.37 -1.99
CA HIS A 144 7.92 -24.86 -3.33
C HIS A 144 7.77 -23.31 -3.37
N LEU A 145 7.42 -22.68 -2.25
CA LEU A 145 7.36 -21.22 -2.14
C LEU A 145 8.77 -20.62 -1.97
N LEU A 146 9.65 -21.34 -1.29
CA LEU A 146 11.03 -20.93 -1.00
C LEU A 146 11.97 -21.11 -2.20
N ASP A 147 11.70 -22.08 -3.09
CA ASP A 147 12.56 -22.42 -4.24
C ASP A 147 12.80 -21.24 -5.19
N SER A 148 11.85 -20.30 -5.27
CA SER A 148 11.98 -19.10 -6.12
C SER A 148 12.98 -18.08 -5.58
N GLY A 149 13.29 -18.13 -4.28
CA GLY A 149 14.12 -17.14 -3.59
C GLY A 149 13.55 -15.71 -3.64
N LYS A 150 12.27 -15.53 -3.99
CA LYS A 150 11.63 -14.23 -4.17
C LYS A 150 10.46 -14.06 -3.22
N THR A 151 10.12 -12.80 -2.96
CA THR A 151 8.91 -12.45 -2.23
C THR A 151 7.69 -12.86 -3.05
N LEU A 152 6.77 -13.55 -2.40
CA LEU A 152 5.51 -14.02 -2.95
C LEU A 152 4.35 -13.29 -2.29
N SER A 153 3.31 -13.01 -3.05
CA SER A 153 2.13 -12.27 -2.61
C SER A 153 0.88 -12.92 -3.22
N GLY A 154 -0.11 -13.25 -2.40
CA GLY A 154 -1.36 -13.83 -2.89
C GLY A 154 -2.09 -14.67 -1.85
N VAL A 155 -2.87 -15.62 -2.35
CA VAL A 155 -3.62 -16.58 -1.54
C VAL A 155 -2.80 -17.87 -1.44
N LEU A 156 -2.48 -18.28 -0.22
CA LEU A 156 -1.76 -19.51 0.07
C LEU A 156 -2.75 -20.66 0.36
N ARG A 157 -2.26 -21.89 0.28
CA ARG A 157 -3.06 -23.08 0.61
C ARG A 157 -3.23 -23.19 2.13
N GLU A 158 -4.28 -23.88 2.55
CA GLU A 158 -4.62 -24.02 3.98
C GLU A 158 -3.47 -24.60 4.82
N HIS A 159 -2.75 -25.60 4.31
CA HIS A 159 -1.59 -26.17 5.02
C HIS A 159 -0.40 -25.21 5.10
N GLU A 160 -0.21 -24.35 4.11
CA GLU A 160 0.84 -23.30 4.12
C GLU A 160 0.48 -22.22 5.14
N LEU A 161 -0.79 -21.81 5.19
CA LEU A 161 -1.29 -20.85 6.19
C LEU A 161 -1.22 -21.41 7.60
N ALA A 162 -1.60 -22.67 7.81
CA ALA A 162 -1.46 -23.34 9.09
C ALA A 162 0.02 -23.45 9.51
N PHE A 163 0.92 -23.73 8.55
CA PHE A 163 2.35 -23.74 8.84
C PHE A 163 2.88 -22.35 9.21
N LEU A 164 2.46 -21.29 8.52
CA LEU A 164 2.97 -19.93 8.76
C LEU A 164 2.35 -19.29 10.01
N PHE A 165 1.03 -19.35 10.16
CA PHE A 165 0.28 -18.58 11.17
C PHE A 165 -0.38 -19.44 12.25
N GLY A 166 -0.22 -20.77 12.21
CA GLY A 166 -0.84 -21.68 13.18
C GLY A 166 -2.37 -21.62 13.12
N ASP A 167 -3.01 -21.59 14.29
CA ASP A 167 -4.48 -21.58 14.41
C ASP A 167 -5.12 -20.32 13.77
N GLN A 168 -4.37 -19.22 13.72
CA GLN A 168 -4.79 -17.96 13.10
C GLN A 168 -4.78 -18.03 11.56
N GLY A 169 -4.20 -19.07 10.96
CA GLY A 169 -4.10 -19.22 9.50
C GLY A 169 -5.45 -19.26 8.79
N SER A 170 -6.51 -19.72 9.47
CA SER A 170 -7.88 -19.75 8.93
C SER A 170 -8.49 -18.36 8.73
N GLU A 171 -8.00 -17.35 9.43
CA GLU A 171 -8.48 -15.96 9.33
C GLU A 171 -7.76 -15.15 8.23
N VAL A 172 -6.66 -15.68 7.69
CA VAL A 172 -5.82 -15.01 6.71
C VAL A 172 -6.38 -15.26 5.30
N THR A 173 -6.78 -14.19 4.61
CA THR A 173 -7.34 -14.26 3.25
C THR A 173 -6.35 -13.81 2.18
N SER A 174 -5.35 -13.01 2.55
CA SER A 174 -4.19 -12.68 1.71
C SER A 174 -2.90 -12.72 2.51
N CYS A 175 -1.82 -13.14 1.87
CA CYS A 175 -0.52 -13.31 2.50
C CYS A 175 0.60 -12.77 1.59
N ALA A 176 1.61 -12.18 2.21
CA ALA A 176 2.90 -11.88 1.61
C ALA A 176 3.99 -12.64 2.36
N MET A 177 4.96 -13.20 1.65
CA MET A 177 6.01 -14.02 2.25
C MET A 177 7.34 -13.73 1.56
N ALA A 178 8.39 -13.46 2.35
CA ALA A 178 9.74 -13.29 1.86
C ALA A 178 10.71 -14.29 2.52
N PRO A 179 11.51 -15.02 1.73
CA PRO A 179 12.57 -15.86 2.27
C PRO A 179 13.69 -14.99 2.86
N ILE A 180 14.17 -15.36 4.05
CA ILE A 180 15.33 -14.73 4.69
C ILE A 180 16.56 -15.51 4.24
N GLN A 181 17.28 -14.98 3.25
CA GLN A 181 18.40 -15.68 2.62
C GLN A 181 19.64 -14.81 2.51
N HIS A 182 20.75 -15.29 3.06
CA HIS A 182 22.06 -14.70 2.86
C HIS A 182 23.13 -15.78 3.08
N GLN A 183 23.83 -16.16 2.01
CA GLN A 183 24.76 -17.30 2.02
C GLN A 183 24.12 -18.62 2.52
N GLY A 184 22.83 -18.80 2.22
CA GLY A 184 22.00 -19.90 2.67
C GLY A 184 20.62 -19.42 3.10
N LEU A 185 19.69 -20.36 3.23
CA LEU A 185 18.33 -20.08 3.69
C LEU A 185 18.28 -20.11 5.22
N LEU A 186 17.98 -18.96 5.81
CA LEU A 186 18.00 -18.72 7.25
C LEU A 186 16.61 -18.78 7.87
N GLY A 187 15.56 -18.55 7.09
CA GLY A 187 14.19 -18.53 7.58
C GLY A 187 13.22 -17.95 6.57
N VAL A 188 12.04 -17.60 7.06
CA VAL A 188 10.97 -16.95 6.30
C VAL A 188 10.28 -15.91 7.16
N LEU A 189 9.91 -14.79 6.52
CA LEU A 189 9.06 -13.75 7.11
C LEU A 189 7.76 -13.69 6.32
N ALA A 190 6.63 -13.85 6.99
CA ALA A 190 5.30 -13.82 6.39
C ALA A 190 4.39 -12.81 7.08
N LEU A 191 3.59 -12.12 6.27
CA LEU A 191 2.58 -11.16 6.68
C LEU A 191 1.21 -11.64 6.17
N GLY A 192 0.21 -11.64 7.03
CA GLY A 192 -1.16 -11.99 6.69
C GLY A 192 -2.12 -10.83 6.90
N SER A 193 -3.21 -10.83 6.14
CA SER A 193 -4.34 -9.91 6.32
C SER A 193 -5.68 -10.63 6.17
N ARG A 194 -6.71 -10.09 6.80
CA ARG A 194 -8.11 -10.46 6.59
C ARG A 194 -8.69 -9.84 5.31
N ASP A 195 -8.05 -8.80 4.78
CA ASP A 195 -8.42 -8.19 3.51
C ASP A 195 -7.81 -8.98 2.34
N PRO A 196 -8.62 -9.57 1.44
CA PRO A 196 -8.11 -10.34 0.32
C PRO A 196 -7.39 -9.48 -0.74
N GLN A 197 -7.52 -8.15 -0.72
CA GLN A 197 -6.89 -7.22 -1.67
C GLN A 197 -5.51 -6.72 -1.22
N GLN A 198 -5.24 -6.68 0.09
CA GLN A 198 -4.07 -6.01 0.68
C GLN A 198 -2.72 -6.50 0.12
N TYR A 199 -2.57 -7.82 -0.07
CA TYR A 199 -1.33 -8.43 -0.60
C TYR A 199 -1.51 -9.06 -1.98
N ARG A 200 -2.43 -8.57 -2.83
CA ARG A 200 -2.60 -9.08 -4.20
C ARG A 200 -1.51 -8.65 -5.18
N SER A 201 -0.85 -7.52 -4.91
CA SER A 201 0.15 -6.96 -5.81
C SER A 201 1.56 -7.10 -5.23
N ALA A 202 2.51 -7.47 -6.09
CA ALA A 202 3.92 -7.58 -5.73
C ALA A 202 4.53 -6.22 -5.33
N THR A 203 3.97 -5.10 -5.83
CA THR A 203 4.46 -3.75 -5.49
C THR A 203 4.23 -3.41 -4.02
N GLY A 204 3.09 -3.83 -3.46
CA GLY A 204 2.76 -3.63 -2.04
C GLY A 204 3.63 -4.44 -1.07
N THR A 205 4.46 -5.37 -1.58
CA THR A 205 5.31 -6.26 -0.76
C THR A 205 6.79 -6.04 -1.00
N LEU A 206 7.18 -5.02 -1.77
CA LEU A 206 8.59 -4.67 -1.99
C LEU A 206 9.32 -4.38 -0.68
N PHE A 207 8.68 -3.67 0.25
CA PHE A 207 9.26 -3.37 1.55
C PHE A 207 9.63 -4.64 2.34
N LEU A 208 8.82 -5.69 2.22
CA LEU A 208 9.04 -6.98 2.89
C LEU A 208 10.33 -7.64 2.38
N SER A 209 10.62 -7.51 1.08
CA SER A 209 11.86 -8.01 0.51
C SER A 209 13.09 -7.30 1.08
N TYR A 210 13.04 -5.97 1.22
CA TYR A 210 14.14 -5.19 1.79
C TYR A 210 14.39 -5.49 3.27
N VAL A 211 13.31 -5.67 4.04
CA VAL A 211 13.41 -6.05 5.45
C VAL A 211 14.00 -7.45 5.58
N ALA A 212 13.54 -8.43 4.80
CA ALA A 212 14.09 -9.79 4.80
C ALA A 212 15.57 -9.83 4.42
N ASP A 213 15.97 -9.03 3.42
CA ASP A 213 17.35 -8.87 2.98
C ASP A 213 18.27 -8.24 4.04
N ALA A 214 17.78 -7.22 4.74
CA ALA A 214 18.51 -6.58 5.84
C ALA A 214 18.65 -7.54 7.02
N LEU A 215 17.54 -8.18 7.41
CA LEU A 215 17.49 -9.17 8.47
C LEU A 215 18.47 -10.32 8.23
N ALA A 216 18.50 -10.86 7.02
CA ALA A 216 19.39 -11.96 6.68
C ALA A 216 20.88 -11.61 6.91
N ARG A 217 21.27 -10.36 6.61
CA ARG A 217 22.62 -9.86 6.85
C ARG A 217 22.93 -9.66 8.33
N VAL A 218 21.98 -9.11 9.10
CA VAL A 218 22.15 -8.88 10.54
C VAL A 218 22.24 -10.21 11.30
N LEU A 219 21.37 -11.17 11.00
CA LEU A 219 21.42 -12.51 11.60
C LEU A 219 22.74 -13.21 11.32
N MET A 220 23.30 -13.05 10.11
CA MET A 220 24.61 -13.60 9.77
C MET A 220 25.76 -12.92 10.53
N ARG A 221 25.70 -11.60 10.75
CA ARG A 221 26.69 -10.87 11.53
C ARG A 221 26.72 -11.33 12.99
N GLN A 222 25.56 -11.61 13.57
CA GLN A 222 25.42 -12.03 14.96
C GLN A 222 25.58 -13.54 15.18
N ARG A 223 25.79 -14.33 14.10
CA ARG A 223 26.23 -15.72 14.27
C ARG A 223 27.60 -15.72 14.96
N PRO A 224 27.78 -16.47 16.05
CA PRO A 224 29.10 -16.61 16.65
C PRO A 224 30.05 -17.14 15.59
N GLN A 225 31.14 -16.40 15.34
CA GLN A 225 32.23 -16.85 14.49
C GLN A 225 32.69 -18.21 15.04
N PRO A 226 32.83 -19.26 14.22
CA PRO A 226 33.50 -20.46 14.68
C PRO A 226 34.88 -20.00 15.13
N ALA A 227 35.18 -20.20 16.43
CA ALA A 227 36.46 -19.84 17.00
C ALA A 227 37.54 -20.34 16.03
N LEU A 228 38.32 -19.41 15.47
CA LEU A 228 39.53 -19.76 14.76
C LEU A 228 40.30 -20.66 15.72
N GLN A 229 40.38 -21.94 15.40
CA GLN A 229 41.23 -22.87 16.10
C GLN A 229 42.65 -22.33 15.96
N ALA A 230 43.12 -21.65 17.00
CA ALA A 230 44.49 -21.24 17.14
C ALA A 230 45.34 -22.51 17.07
N ARG A 231 46.11 -22.63 15.99
CA ARG A 231 47.22 -23.57 15.84
C ARG A 231 48.45 -23.00 16.54
#